data_AF-A0A7S2H2T8-F1
#
_entry.id   AF-A0A7S2H2T8-F1
#
_cell.length_a   1.000
_cell.length_b   1.000
_cell.length_c   1.000
_cell.angle_alpha   90.00
_cell.angle_beta   90.00
_cell.angle_gamma   90.00
#
_symmetry.space_group_name_H-M   'P 1'
#
loop_
_entity.id
_entity.type
_entity.pdbx_description
1 polymer ?
#
loop_
_entity_poly.entity_id
_entity_poly.type
_entity_poly.pdbx_seq_one_letter_code
_entity_poly.pdbx_strand_id
1 'polypeptide(L)'
;GATASAAHRAARKTKRRRRAMAGHCTGLVRLPEDKSDLYFGHTTWEAFSEMTRVWKVYDFPLKGVSARKISFSSYPGCVSSTDDYYLMDSGLAITETTLSIPNKQNYPSTAGVPDFLRIMAANRLADSGEAWVRSMTDSATGTYSSQWMVLDYKKFVPGVALAPGTFFVLEQAPGVSHSE
;
A
#
# COMPACT_ATOMS: atom_id res chain seq x y z
N GLY A 1 -1.56 49.39 -25.03
CA GLY A 1 -0.21 48.80 -25.14
C GLY A 1 0.13 47.82 -24.03
N ALA A 2 -0.04 48.18 -22.75
CA ALA A 2 0.43 47.35 -21.63
C ALA A 2 -0.63 46.47 -20.93
N THR A 3 -1.93 46.71 -21.15
CA THR A 3 -3.01 46.05 -20.41
C THR A 3 -3.44 44.69 -21.00
N ALA A 4 -3.35 44.52 -22.32
CA ALA A 4 -3.66 43.24 -22.99
C ALA A 4 -2.62 42.15 -22.71
N SER A 5 -1.34 42.52 -22.54
CA SER A 5 -0.24 41.60 -22.22
C SER A 5 -0.34 41.01 -20.81
N ALA A 6 -0.74 41.83 -19.82
CA ALA A 6 -0.94 41.38 -18.44
C ALA A 6 -2.14 40.43 -18.31
N ALA A 7 -3.24 40.69 -18.99
CA ALA A 7 -4.42 39.81 -19.01
C ALA A 7 -4.11 38.45 -19.67
N HIS A 8 -3.32 38.44 -20.75
CA HIS A 8 -2.89 37.20 -21.40
C HIS A 8 -1.93 36.38 -20.52
N ARG A 9 -1.08 37.05 -19.73
CA ARG A 9 -0.14 36.42 -18.78
C ARG A 9 -0.82 35.92 -17.50
N ALA A 10 -1.92 36.55 -17.08
CA ALA A 10 -2.76 36.12 -15.97
C ALA A 10 -3.64 34.91 -16.36
N ALA A 11 -4.24 34.92 -17.56
CA ALA A 11 -5.07 33.81 -18.06
C ALA A 11 -4.26 32.52 -18.33
N ARG A 12 -2.96 32.64 -18.64
CA ARG A 12 -2.05 31.50 -18.81
C ARG A 12 -1.61 30.86 -17.48
N LYS A 13 -1.80 31.54 -16.35
CA LYS A 13 -1.49 31.02 -15.01
C LYS A 13 -2.62 30.21 -14.35
N THR A 14 -3.83 30.22 -14.90
CA THR A 14 -5.02 29.58 -14.29
C THR A 14 -5.50 28.30 -14.96
N LYS A 15 -4.73 27.74 -15.91
CA LYS A 15 -4.93 26.37 -16.42
C LYS A 15 -3.67 25.53 -16.35
N ARG A 16 -2.98 25.56 -15.20
CA ARG A 16 -2.23 24.37 -14.82
C ARG A 16 -3.31 23.33 -14.48
N ARG A 17 -3.76 22.57 -15.49
CA ARG A 17 -4.51 21.32 -15.28
C ARG A 17 -3.81 20.68 -14.09
N ARG A 18 -4.50 20.55 -12.94
CA ARG A 18 -4.06 19.57 -11.94
C ARG A 18 -3.98 18.30 -12.77
N ARG A 19 -2.77 17.88 -13.15
CA ARG A 19 -2.58 16.52 -13.65
C ARG A 19 -3.29 15.70 -12.60
N ALA A 20 -4.33 14.96 -13.00
CA ALA A 20 -4.81 13.88 -12.17
C ALA A 20 -3.54 13.19 -11.69
N MET A 21 -3.30 13.16 -10.38
CA MET A 21 -2.07 12.55 -9.88
C MET A 21 -2.10 11.14 -10.45
N ALA A 22 -1.17 10.85 -11.36
CA ALA A 22 -1.12 9.55 -12.00
C ALA A 22 -0.98 8.52 -10.87
N GLY A 23 -1.66 7.38 -11.00
CA GLY A 23 -1.56 6.32 -9.99
C GLY A 23 -0.09 6.04 -9.66
N HIS A 24 0.18 5.75 -8.40
CA HIS A 24 1.53 5.39 -7.97
C HIS A 24 1.66 3.87 -7.94
N CYS A 25 2.83 3.42 -8.40
CA CYS A 25 3.34 2.05 -8.35
C CYS A 25 2.68 1.02 -9.30
N THR A 26 3.31 -0.14 -9.43
CA THR A 26 2.81 -1.31 -10.17
C THR A 26 2.98 -2.57 -9.32
N GLY A 27 1.89 -3.28 -9.04
CA GLY A 27 1.89 -4.57 -8.33
C GLY A 27 1.60 -5.75 -9.27
N LEU A 28 2.12 -6.93 -8.93
CA LEU A 28 1.88 -8.19 -9.65
C LEU A 28 1.74 -9.36 -8.67
N VAL A 29 0.69 -10.15 -8.85
CA VAL A 29 0.54 -11.48 -8.27
C VAL A 29 0.34 -12.47 -9.40
N ARG A 30 1.19 -13.49 -9.51
CA ARG A 30 1.16 -14.44 -10.64
C ARG A 30 1.30 -15.87 -10.16
N LEU A 31 0.25 -16.66 -10.44
CA LEU A 31 0.28 -18.12 -10.39
C LEU A 31 0.59 -18.66 -11.79
N PRO A 32 1.69 -19.40 -12.03
CA PRO A 32 1.96 -20.08 -13.29
C PRO A 32 0.95 -21.22 -13.54
N GLU A 33 0.85 -21.69 -14.78
CA GLU A 33 -0.16 -22.69 -15.18
C GLU A 33 0.01 -24.03 -14.44
N ASP A 34 1.26 -24.42 -14.19
CA ASP A 34 1.64 -25.63 -13.45
C ASP A 34 1.48 -25.47 -11.92
N LYS A 35 1.19 -24.24 -11.45
CA LYS A 35 1.04 -23.89 -10.03
C LYS A 35 2.28 -24.24 -9.20
N SER A 36 3.45 -24.31 -9.83
CA SER A 36 4.70 -24.71 -9.16
C SER A 36 5.19 -23.67 -8.15
N ASP A 37 4.81 -22.41 -8.35
CA ASP A 37 5.18 -21.29 -7.49
C ASP A 37 4.04 -20.25 -7.44
N LEU A 38 4.17 -19.24 -6.60
CA LEU A 38 3.26 -18.10 -6.54
C LEU A 38 4.09 -16.81 -6.41
N TYR A 39 4.21 -16.10 -7.53
CA TYR A 39 5.04 -14.91 -7.63
C TYR A 39 4.31 -13.68 -7.13
N PHE A 40 5.07 -12.81 -6.46
CA PHE A 40 4.60 -11.57 -5.86
C PHE A 40 5.63 -10.47 -6.10
N GLY A 41 5.23 -9.36 -6.71
CA GLY A 41 6.14 -8.30 -7.14
C GLY A 41 5.53 -6.91 -7.02
N HIS A 42 6.40 -5.93 -6.80
CA HIS A 42 6.06 -4.51 -6.69
C HIS A 42 7.14 -3.65 -7.33
N THR A 43 6.74 -2.60 -8.04
CA THR A 43 7.64 -1.58 -8.60
C THR A 43 7.15 -0.21 -8.15
N THR A 44 7.89 0.41 -7.23
CA THR A 44 7.57 1.75 -6.72
C THR A 44 7.75 2.81 -7.79
N TRP A 45 6.79 3.72 -7.89
CA TRP A 45 6.91 4.92 -8.72
C TRP A 45 7.01 6.13 -7.81
N GLU A 46 8.22 6.64 -7.64
CA GLU A 46 8.46 7.87 -6.89
C GLU A 46 9.49 8.79 -7.55
N ALA A 47 9.62 10.00 -7.02
CA ALA A 47 10.64 10.94 -7.48
C ALA A 47 12.05 10.34 -7.36
N PHE A 48 12.92 10.58 -8.35
CA PHE A 48 14.31 10.10 -8.32
C PHE A 48 15.11 10.60 -7.10
N SER A 49 14.69 11.72 -6.48
CA SER A 49 15.26 12.19 -5.21
C SER A 49 15.07 11.21 -4.05
N GLU A 50 14.11 10.28 -4.15
CA GLU A 50 13.84 9.27 -3.13
C GLU A 50 14.67 8.00 -3.33
N MET A 51 15.50 7.89 -4.37
CA MET A 51 16.31 6.68 -4.64
C MET A 51 17.43 6.39 -3.62
N THR A 52 17.50 7.11 -2.49
CA THR A 52 18.33 6.68 -1.36
C THR A 52 17.57 5.57 -0.62
N ARG A 53 17.86 4.32 -0.98
CA ARG A 53 17.09 3.15 -0.53
C ARG A 53 17.77 2.41 0.62
N VAL A 54 16.98 1.80 1.48
CA VAL A 54 17.45 0.86 2.51
C VAL A 54 16.48 -0.32 2.56
N TRP A 55 16.98 -1.53 2.34
CA TRP A 55 16.24 -2.74 2.68
C TRP A 55 16.34 -3.00 4.19
N LYS A 56 15.21 -3.27 4.85
CA LYS A 56 15.16 -3.44 6.30
C LYS A 56 14.66 -4.82 6.67
N VAL A 57 15.29 -5.39 7.70
CA VAL A 57 14.85 -6.61 8.35
C VAL A 57 14.73 -6.31 9.83
N TYR A 58 13.50 -6.25 10.34
CA TYR A 58 13.23 -6.06 11.75
C TYR A 58 12.93 -7.39 12.41
N ASP A 59 13.76 -7.79 13.35
CA ASP A 59 13.54 -8.92 14.25
C ASP A 59 13.38 -8.39 15.68
N PHE A 60 12.13 -8.22 16.11
CA PHE A 60 11.82 -7.67 17.43
C PHE A 60 11.13 -8.73 18.29
N PRO A 61 11.64 -9.06 19.49
CA PRO A 61 11.08 -10.07 20.38
C PRO A 61 9.84 -9.56 21.12
N LEU A 62 8.82 -9.14 20.37
CA LEU A 62 7.55 -8.66 20.90
C LEU A 62 6.68 -9.85 21.32
N LYS A 63 5.91 -9.70 22.40
CA LYS A 63 4.94 -10.70 22.86
C LYS A 63 3.58 -10.46 22.22
N GLY A 64 2.85 -11.53 21.91
CA GLY A 64 1.48 -11.43 21.37
C GLY A 64 1.39 -10.95 19.93
N VAL A 65 2.50 -11.02 19.17
CA VAL A 65 2.52 -10.70 17.73
C VAL A 65 2.55 -11.99 16.91
N SER A 66 1.94 -11.95 15.74
CA SER A 66 1.96 -13.03 14.75
C SER A 66 3.22 -12.98 13.89
N ALA A 67 3.74 -11.76 13.62
CA ALA A 67 4.99 -11.56 12.90
C ALA A 67 6.07 -10.96 13.82
N ARG A 68 7.12 -11.73 14.09
CA ARG A 68 8.31 -11.29 14.83
C ARG A 68 9.36 -10.69 13.88
N LYS A 69 9.51 -11.27 12.69
CA LYS A 69 10.40 -10.81 11.64
C LYS A 69 9.61 -10.20 10.49
N ILE A 70 9.98 -8.97 10.11
CA ILE A 70 9.41 -8.28 8.96
C ILE A 70 10.57 -7.78 8.09
N SER A 71 10.57 -8.16 6.82
CA SER A 71 11.53 -7.75 5.80
C SER A 71 10.84 -6.89 4.75
N PHE A 72 11.38 -5.72 4.42
CA PHE A 72 10.70 -4.77 3.54
C PHE A 72 11.64 -3.77 2.86
N SER A 73 11.24 -3.27 1.69
CA SER A 73 11.90 -2.14 1.02
C SER A 73 11.61 -0.84 1.75
N SER A 74 12.56 0.10 1.86
CA SER A 74 12.36 1.34 2.63
C SER A 74 13.38 2.42 2.26
N TYR A 75 13.46 3.45 3.10
CA TYR A 75 14.25 4.67 2.97
C TYR A 75 14.92 5.02 4.31
N PRO A 76 16.05 5.74 4.35
CA PRO A 76 16.64 6.22 5.61
C PRO A 76 15.62 7.01 6.44
N GLY A 77 15.58 6.76 7.75
CA GLY A 77 14.68 7.46 8.68
C GLY A 77 13.21 6.99 8.68
N CYS A 78 12.72 6.36 7.62
CA CYS A 78 11.38 5.75 7.63
C CYS A 78 11.35 4.52 8.55
N VAL A 79 10.27 4.27 9.27
CA VAL A 79 10.14 3.06 10.12
C VAL A 79 9.26 1.98 9.50
N SER A 80 8.65 2.28 8.36
CA SER A 80 7.82 1.42 7.50
C SER A 80 8.38 1.44 6.06
N SER A 81 7.73 0.72 5.14
CA SER A 81 8.18 0.60 3.76
C SER A 81 7.98 1.86 2.95
N THR A 82 6.78 2.45 3.03
CA THR A 82 6.32 3.61 2.21
C THR A 82 6.25 3.32 0.71
N ASP A 83 6.61 2.10 0.27
CA ASP A 83 6.50 1.67 -1.12
C ASP A 83 5.14 1.11 -1.52
N ASP A 84 4.49 0.17 -0.84
CA ASP A 84 4.86 -0.72 0.25
C ASP A 84 5.19 -2.14 -0.25
N TYR A 85 6.19 -2.82 0.32
CA TYR A 85 6.49 -4.24 0.08
C TYR A 85 6.98 -4.92 1.35
N TYR A 86 6.21 -5.85 1.90
CA TYR A 86 6.51 -6.55 3.14
C TYR A 86 6.49 -8.08 2.97
N LEU A 87 7.47 -8.73 3.59
CA LEU A 87 7.54 -10.18 3.80
C LEU A 87 7.66 -10.45 5.29
N MET A 88 6.81 -11.34 5.81
CA MET A 88 6.69 -11.58 7.25
C MET A 88 6.85 -13.05 7.59
N ASP A 89 7.43 -13.34 8.76
CA ASP A 89 7.55 -14.71 9.27
C ASP A 89 6.20 -15.31 9.73
N SER A 90 5.14 -14.51 9.78
CA SER A 90 3.75 -15.00 9.88
C SER A 90 3.30 -15.74 8.61
N GLY A 91 4.08 -15.68 7.53
CA GLY A 91 3.76 -16.24 6.21
C GLY A 91 2.97 -15.29 5.30
N LEU A 92 2.70 -14.07 5.74
CA LEU A 92 2.04 -13.05 4.92
C LEU A 92 3.05 -12.29 4.06
N ALA A 93 2.65 -11.95 2.83
CA ALA A 93 3.32 -11.01 1.94
C ALA A 93 2.32 -9.93 1.50
N ILE A 94 2.74 -8.66 1.59
CA ILE A 94 1.82 -7.52 1.46
C ILE A 94 2.44 -6.41 0.63
N THR A 95 1.66 -5.86 -0.29
CA THR A 95 2.03 -4.74 -1.14
C THR A 95 0.80 -3.93 -1.51
N GLU A 96 1.00 -2.75 -2.06
CA GLU A 96 -0.07 -1.84 -2.42
C GLU A 96 0.26 -1.07 -3.68
N THR A 97 -0.77 -0.49 -4.29
CA THR A 97 -0.59 0.61 -5.24
C THR A 97 -1.56 1.72 -4.91
N THR A 98 -1.09 2.96 -4.91
CA THR A 98 -1.91 4.09 -4.48
C THR A 98 -2.97 4.42 -5.53
N LEU A 99 -4.22 4.55 -5.05
CA LEU A 99 -5.37 4.90 -5.87
C LEU A 99 -5.44 6.41 -6.08
N SER A 100 -5.58 6.82 -7.34
CA SER A 100 -5.85 8.21 -7.70
C SER A 100 -7.29 8.56 -7.37
N ILE A 101 -7.52 9.40 -6.35
CA ILE A 101 -8.88 9.88 -6.06
C ILE A 101 -9.17 11.20 -6.80
N PRO A 102 -10.11 11.22 -7.77
CA PRO A 102 -10.32 12.38 -8.67
C PRO A 102 -11.06 13.58 -8.05
N ASN A 103 -11.69 13.44 -6.87
CA ASN A 103 -12.60 14.44 -6.30
C ASN A 103 -12.02 15.16 -5.07
N LYS A 104 -12.58 16.34 -4.74
CA LYS A 104 -12.37 16.96 -3.41
C LYS A 104 -12.91 15.99 -2.36
N GLN A 105 -12.04 15.37 -1.60
CA GLN A 105 -12.43 14.49 -0.51
C GLN A 105 -12.65 15.28 0.76
N ASN A 106 -13.68 14.87 1.50
CA ASN A 106 -13.81 15.25 2.90
C ASN A 106 -12.87 14.34 3.68
N TYR A 107 -11.61 14.77 3.83
CA TYR A 107 -10.73 14.13 4.79
C TYR A 107 -11.37 14.24 6.17
N PRO A 108 -11.39 13.16 6.97
CA PRO A 108 -11.96 13.23 8.30
C PRO A 108 -11.26 14.31 9.12
N SER A 109 -12.06 15.10 9.85
CA SER A 109 -11.59 16.21 10.68
C SER A 109 -11.07 15.76 12.04
N THR A 110 -11.17 14.47 12.36
CA THR A 110 -10.72 13.87 13.62
C THR A 110 -9.29 13.33 13.50
N ALA A 111 -8.54 13.39 14.60
CA ALA A 111 -7.22 12.79 14.69
C ALA A 111 -7.34 11.26 14.55
N GLY A 112 -6.81 10.70 13.45
CA GLY A 112 -6.69 9.26 13.22
C GLY A 112 -5.26 8.76 13.44
N VAL A 113 -5.08 7.45 13.47
CA VAL A 113 -3.75 6.81 13.49
C VAL A 113 -3.12 6.96 12.10
N PRO A 114 -1.93 7.56 11.96
CA PRO A 114 -1.22 7.63 10.67
C PRO A 114 -1.09 6.26 9.97
N ASP A 115 -1.19 6.25 8.63
CA ASP A 115 -1.21 5.02 7.84
C ASP A 115 -0.05 4.07 8.17
N PHE A 116 1.16 4.62 8.22
CA PHE A 116 2.35 3.80 8.49
C PHE A 116 2.30 3.07 9.85
N LEU A 117 1.59 3.61 10.85
CA LEU A 117 1.41 2.97 12.15
C LEU A 117 0.36 1.86 12.08
N ARG A 118 -0.80 2.10 11.43
CA ARG A 118 -1.83 1.06 11.28
C ARG A 118 -1.35 -0.10 10.40
N ILE A 119 -0.57 0.18 9.34
CA ILE A 119 0.05 -0.83 8.47
C ILE A 119 1.01 -1.69 9.29
N MET A 120 1.94 -1.07 10.04
CA MET A 120 2.89 -1.83 10.86
C MET A 120 2.21 -2.60 11.99
N ALA A 121 1.12 -2.09 12.57
CA ALA A 121 0.31 -2.81 13.54
C ALA A 121 -0.37 -4.04 12.92
N ALA A 122 -1.03 -3.88 11.77
CA ALA A 122 -1.66 -4.98 11.04
C ALA A 122 -0.63 -6.05 10.63
N ASN A 123 0.54 -5.63 10.11
CA ASN A 123 1.64 -6.53 9.77
C ASN A 123 2.14 -7.35 10.98
N ARG A 124 2.17 -6.76 12.17
CA ARG A 124 2.62 -7.44 13.39
C ARG A 124 1.56 -8.40 13.93
N LEU A 125 0.28 -8.02 13.89
CA LEU A 125 -0.79 -8.71 14.61
C LEU A 125 -1.53 -9.74 13.76
N ALA A 126 -1.66 -9.51 12.45
CA ALA A 126 -2.41 -10.40 11.58
C ALA A 126 -1.70 -11.75 11.39
N ASP A 127 -2.45 -12.82 11.65
CA ASP A 127 -2.04 -14.20 11.39
C ASP A 127 -2.63 -14.74 10.07
N SER A 128 -3.43 -13.97 9.34
CA SER A 128 -4.08 -14.39 8.12
C SER A 128 -4.41 -13.17 7.26
N GLY A 129 -4.62 -13.39 5.96
CA GLY A 129 -5.02 -12.32 5.06
C GLY A 129 -6.32 -11.64 5.48
N GLU A 130 -7.30 -12.43 5.93
CA GLU A 130 -8.58 -11.92 6.44
C GLU A 130 -8.41 -11.06 7.70
N ALA A 131 -7.59 -11.51 8.66
CA ALA A 131 -7.30 -10.73 9.87
C ALA A 131 -6.60 -9.41 9.53
N TRP A 132 -5.72 -9.41 8.53
CA TRP A 132 -5.04 -8.20 8.06
C TRP A 132 -6.03 -7.23 7.43
N VAL A 133 -6.88 -7.70 6.51
CA VAL A 133 -7.93 -6.90 5.86
C VAL A 133 -8.88 -6.30 6.88
N ARG A 134 -9.32 -7.10 7.87
CA ARG A 134 -10.18 -6.63 8.97
C ARG A 134 -9.49 -5.54 9.79
N SER A 135 -8.25 -5.76 10.21
CA SER A 135 -7.46 -4.78 10.96
C SER A 135 -7.33 -3.45 10.20
N MET A 136 -7.10 -3.49 8.89
CA MET A 136 -6.94 -2.29 8.06
C MET A 136 -8.26 -1.59 7.76
N THR A 137 -9.36 -2.34 7.67
CA THR A 137 -10.71 -1.81 7.52
C THR A 137 -11.17 -1.09 8.79
N ASP A 138 -11.02 -1.75 9.95
CA ASP A 138 -11.46 -1.21 11.24
C ASP A 138 -10.66 0.04 11.66
N SER A 139 -9.40 0.14 11.21
CA SER A 139 -8.50 1.27 11.52
C SER A 139 -8.43 2.33 10.41
N ALA A 140 -9.31 2.27 9.40
CA ALA A 140 -9.25 3.16 8.25
C ALA A 140 -9.45 4.63 8.62
N THR A 141 -8.54 5.49 8.18
CA THR A 141 -8.55 6.95 8.43
C THR A 141 -8.90 7.76 7.19
N GLY A 142 -9.06 7.13 6.02
CA GLY A 142 -9.24 7.84 4.76
C GLY A 142 -7.98 8.55 4.24
N THR A 143 -6.83 8.34 4.85
CA THR A 143 -5.54 8.75 4.28
C THR A 143 -4.90 7.56 3.54
N TYR A 144 -3.92 7.85 2.68
CA TYR A 144 -3.21 6.87 1.86
C TYR A 144 -4.15 5.85 1.18
N SER A 145 -4.98 6.36 0.27
CA SER A 145 -5.95 5.55 -0.46
C SER A 145 -5.23 4.61 -1.41
N SER A 146 -5.41 3.31 -1.23
CA SER A 146 -4.61 2.28 -1.90
C SER A 146 -5.42 1.02 -2.14
N GLN A 147 -5.02 0.28 -3.17
CA GLN A 147 -5.37 -1.12 -3.36
C GLN A 147 -4.25 -1.96 -2.74
N TRP A 148 -4.57 -2.69 -1.68
CA TRP A 148 -3.70 -3.61 -0.97
C TRP A 148 -3.88 -5.01 -1.52
N MET A 149 -2.77 -5.71 -1.71
CA MET A 149 -2.68 -7.09 -2.15
C MET A 149 -2.07 -7.89 -1.01
N VAL A 150 -2.85 -8.79 -0.43
CA VAL A 150 -2.50 -9.52 0.79
C VAL A 150 -2.44 -11.00 0.47
N LEU A 151 -1.24 -11.56 0.46
CA LEU A 151 -0.99 -12.95 0.12
C LEU A 151 -0.62 -13.74 1.37
N ASP A 152 -1.29 -14.87 1.58
CA ASP A 152 -1.02 -15.80 2.68
C ASP A 152 -0.34 -17.06 2.15
N TYR A 153 1.00 -17.07 2.17
CA TYR A 153 1.79 -18.19 1.67
C TYR A 153 1.61 -19.47 2.49
N LYS A 154 1.06 -19.41 3.71
CA LYS A 154 0.76 -20.63 4.48
C LYS A 154 -0.33 -21.48 3.83
N LYS A 155 -1.17 -20.87 2.99
CA LYS A 155 -2.24 -21.54 2.25
C LYS A 155 -1.81 -21.96 0.84
N PHE A 156 -0.62 -21.57 0.40
CA PHE A 156 -0.09 -21.99 -0.88
C PHE A 156 0.62 -23.34 -0.77
N VAL A 157 0.21 -24.29 -1.62
CA VAL A 157 0.87 -25.59 -1.78
C VAL A 157 1.21 -25.77 -3.26
N PRO A 158 2.50 -25.93 -3.62
CA PRO A 158 2.91 -26.13 -5.00
C PRO A 158 2.16 -27.29 -5.69
N GLY A 159 1.69 -27.03 -6.91
CA GLY A 159 0.94 -27.98 -7.74
C GLY A 159 -0.55 -28.12 -7.39
N VAL A 160 -1.02 -27.50 -6.31
CA VAL A 160 -2.42 -27.58 -5.86
C VAL A 160 -3.18 -26.29 -6.23
N ALA A 161 -4.49 -26.40 -6.44
CA ALA A 161 -5.34 -25.23 -6.64
C ALA A 161 -5.34 -24.32 -5.41
N LEU A 162 -5.44 -23.00 -5.63
CA LEU A 162 -5.44 -22.02 -4.54
C LEU A 162 -6.65 -22.22 -3.63
N ALA A 163 -6.39 -22.30 -2.32
CA ALA A 163 -7.44 -22.36 -1.32
C ALA A 163 -8.05 -20.97 -1.07
N PRO A 164 -9.34 -20.89 -0.68
CA PRO A 164 -9.95 -19.62 -0.28
C PRO A 164 -9.15 -18.86 0.79
N GLY A 165 -9.01 -17.56 0.56
CA GLY A 165 -8.24 -16.66 1.40
C GLY A 165 -6.72 -16.83 1.32
N THR A 166 -6.20 -17.45 0.26
CA THR A 166 -4.77 -17.40 -0.09
C THR A 166 -4.37 -16.00 -0.56
N PHE A 167 -5.29 -15.30 -1.21
CA PHE A 167 -5.09 -13.95 -1.71
C PHE A 167 -6.34 -13.12 -1.41
N PHE A 168 -6.12 -11.91 -0.89
CA PHE A 168 -7.14 -10.89 -0.73
C PHE A 168 -6.71 -9.60 -1.42
N VAL A 169 -7.71 -8.88 -1.93
CA VAL A 169 -7.56 -7.50 -2.39
C VAL A 169 -8.38 -6.61 -1.46
N LEU A 170 -7.80 -5.50 -0.99
CA LEU A 170 -8.49 -4.49 -0.20
C LEU A 170 -8.27 -3.12 -0.82
N GLU A 171 -9.34 -2.47 -1.27
CA GLU A 171 -9.31 -1.07 -1.68
C GLU A 171 -9.82 -0.17 -0.56
N GLN A 172 -9.08 0.90 -0.27
CA GLN A 172 -9.47 1.90 0.72
C GLN A 172 -9.45 3.31 0.15
N ALA A 173 -10.50 4.07 0.46
CA ALA A 173 -10.57 5.51 0.27
C ALA A 173 -11.33 6.15 1.44
N PRO A 174 -11.30 7.48 1.63
CA PRO A 174 -12.17 8.19 2.58
C PRO A 174 -13.60 7.67 2.66
N GLY A 175 -13.93 7.11 3.82
CA GLY A 175 -15.28 6.63 4.16
C GLY A 175 -15.69 5.32 3.50
N VAL A 176 -14.80 4.63 2.77
CA VAL A 176 -15.11 3.36 2.12
C VAL A 176 -13.93 2.39 2.16
N SER A 177 -14.24 1.12 2.40
CA SER A 177 -13.31 0.01 2.24
C SER A 177 -14.07 -1.15 1.60
N HIS A 178 -13.44 -1.78 0.62
CA HIS A 178 -13.99 -2.94 -0.08
C HIS A 178 -12.92 -4.02 -0.19
N SER A 179 -13.29 -5.26 0.08
CA SER A 179 -12.36 -6.39 0.00
C SER A 179 -13.00 -7.62 -0.63
N GLU A 180 -12.18 -8.39 -1.33
CA GLU A 180 -12.51 -9.68 -1.94
C GLU A 180 -11.37 -10.69 -1.80
#